data_AF-A0A929UCQ2-F1
#
_entry.id   AF-A0A929UCQ2-F1
#
_cell.length_a   1.000
_cell.length_b   1.000
_cell.length_c   1.000
_cell.angle_alpha   90.00
_cell.angle_beta   90.00
_cell.angle_gamma   90.00
#
_symmetry.space_group_name_H-M   'P 1'
#
loop_
_entity.id
_entity.type
_entity.pdbx_description
1 polymer ?
#
loop_
_entity_poly.entity_id
_entity_poly.type
_entity_poly.pdbx_seq_one_letter_code
_entity_poly.pdbx_strand_id
1 'polypeptide(L)'
;MKEYANIIIDIAHSKVDHPFSYAVPKELRDVLEIGSCVEVPFGKGDAVRNGYIISFSEKTEYDASRIKEIRGRSEGELPVEATYVRLAAWMRREYGSTMIQALRCVLPLHQRKKGLKHKYLSLRFTEEEARSFANKSSEKGHFARARILNALLDHREVRLPYTFVTQKLNVSASVIRGLVNLGVILLEEEGVYRDPVADAVQRVGGEAFCKPSQEELPLSSEQSLIIKKVLQDYDEK
;
A
#
# COMPACT_ATOMS: atom_id res chain seq x y z
N MET A 1 -19.20 -27.61 20.22
CA MET A 1 -18.81 -26.73 21.34
C MET A 1 -17.62 -25.87 20.93
N LYS A 2 -17.53 -24.62 21.39
CA LYS A 2 -16.39 -23.72 21.11
C LYS A 2 -15.34 -23.88 22.23
N GLU A 3 -14.54 -24.94 22.19
CA GLU A 3 -13.47 -25.13 23.19
C GLU A 3 -12.21 -24.34 22.83
N TYR A 4 -11.88 -24.31 21.54
CA TYR A 4 -10.73 -23.59 21.00
C TYR A 4 -11.16 -22.65 19.88
N ALA A 5 -10.46 -21.52 19.76
CA ALA A 5 -10.59 -20.58 18.68
C ALA A 5 -9.25 -20.47 17.94
N ASN A 6 -9.29 -20.55 16.62
CA ASN A 6 -8.16 -20.22 15.77
C ASN A 6 -8.21 -18.73 15.49
N ILE A 7 -7.13 -18.03 15.83
CA ILE A 7 -7.06 -16.57 15.84
C ILE A 7 -5.89 -16.14 14.96
N ILE A 8 -6.14 -15.13 14.13
CA ILE A 8 -5.11 -14.44 13.38
C ILE A 8 -4.77 -13.14 14.09
N ILE A 9 -3.48 -12.95 14.36
CA ILE A 9 -2.94 -11.78 15.03
C ILE A 9 -2.22 -10.95 13.98
N ASP A 10 -2.43 -9.63 14.00
CA ASP A 10 -1.73 -8.68 13.13
C ASP A 10 -1.96 -8.93 11.62
N ILE A 11 -3.22 -8.80 11.20
CA ILE A 11 -3.67 -8.93 9.80
C ILE A 11 -2.88 -8.03 8.82
N ALA A 12 -2.32 -6.92 9.31
CA ALA A 12 -1.61 -5.94 8.50
C ALA A 12 -0.23 -6.43 8.00
N HIS A 13 0.36 -7.45 8.62
CA HIS A 13 1.67 -7.96 8.21
C HIS A 13 1.52 -9.07 7.16
N SER A 14 2.30 -9.00 6.07
CA SER A 14 2.23 -9.92 4.92
C SER A 14 2.59 -11.39 5.20
N LYS A 15 2.81 -11.77 6.47
CA LYS A 15 3.16 -13.11 6.93
C LYS A 15 2.02 -13.71 7.78
N VAL A 16 0.78 -13.52 7.35
CA VAL A 16 -0.43 -14.08 7.95
C VAL A 16 -0.55 -15.58 7.62
N ASP A 17 0.51 -16.36 7.85
CA ASP A 17 0.57 -17.73 7.34
C ASP A 17 0.11 -18.77 8.37
N HIS A 18 0.03 -18.42 9.66
CA HIS A 18 -0.30 -19.39 10.71
C HIS A 18 -1.35 -18.88 11.70
N PRO A 19 -2.56 -19.45 11.72
CA PRO A 19 -3.51 -19.17 12.78
C PRO A 19 -3.03 -19.79 14.09
N PHE A 20 -3.25 -19.08 15.20
CA PHE A 20 -2.88 -19.51 16.53
C PHE A 20 -4.12 -20.01 17.27
N SER A 21 -4.02 -21.20 17.86
CA SER A 21 -5.13 -21.78 18.64
C SER A 21 -5.08 -21.28 20.08
N TYR A 22 -6.20 -20.76 20.56
CA TYR A 22 -6.42 -20.30 21.94
C TYR A 22 -7.61 -21.00 22.55
N ALA A 23 -7.59 -21.22 23.86
CA ALA A 23 -8.72 -21.74 24.61
C ALA A 23 -9.79 -20.65 24.81
N VAL A 24 -11.05 -21.03 24.66
CA VAL A 24 -12.20 -20.11 24.81
C VAL A 24 -12.75 -20.22 26.24
N PRO A 25 -12.65 -19.14 27.05
CA PRO A 25 -13.23 -19.10 28.39
C PRO A 25 -14.73 -19.38 28.35
N LYS A 26 -15.25 -20.09 29.35
CA LYS A 26 -16.67 -20.49 29.40
C LYS A 26 -17.62 -19.31 29.24
N GLU A 27 -17.28 -18.19 29.87
CA GLU A 27 -18.04 -16.94 29.86
C GLU A 27 -18.16 -16.31 28.47
N LEU A 28 -17.18 -16.53 27.59
CA LEU A 28 -17.11 -15.92 26.27
C LEU A 28 -17.64 -16.83 25.15
N ARG A 29 -18.02 -18.07 25.44
CA ARG A 29 -18.45 -19.06 24.43
C ARG A 29 -19.68 -18.60 23.64
N ASP A 30 -20.63 -17.97 24.31
CA ASP A 30 -21.88 -17.54 23.68
C ASP A 30 -21.75 -16.18 22.99
N VAL A 31 -20.75 -15.39 23.38
CA VAL A 31 -20.51 -14.02 22.88
C VAL A 31 -19.59 -14.00 21.66
N LEU A 32 -18.64 -14.93 21.58
CA LEU A 32 -17.62 -14.93 20.53
C LEU A 32 -18.11 -15.62 19.26
N GLU A 33 -18.01 -14.91 18.14
CA GLU A 33 -18.32 -15.41 16.81
C GLU A 33 -17.12 -15.30 15.88
N ILE A 34 -17.19 -15.98 14.73
CA ILE A 34 -16.18 -15.82 13.67
C ILE A 34 -16.17 -14.36 13.22
N GLY A 35 -14.98 -13.77 13.15
CA GLY A 35 -14.75 -12.35 12.90
C GLY A 35 -14.72 -11.47 14.14
N SER A 36 -15.04 -11.98 15.33
CA SER A 36 -14.92 -11.21 16.57
C SER A 36 -13.46 -10.80 16.83
N CYS A 37 -13.26 -9.55 17.21
CA CYS A 37 -11.98 -9.04 17.68
C CYS A 37 -11.77 -9.45 19.14
N VAL A 38 -10.64 -10.06 19.44
CA VAL A 38 -10.30 -10.60 20.76
C VAL A 38 -8.89 -10.21 21.17
N GLU A 39 -8.70 -10.08 22.47
CA GLU A 39 -7.42 -9.79 23.08
C GLU A 39 -6.74 -11.09 23.51
N VAL A 40 -5.54 -11.33 23.01
CA VAL A 40 -4.79 -12.56 23.27
C VAL A 40 -3.33 -12.27 23.64
N PRO A 41 -2.73 -13.04 24.56
CA PRO A 41 -1.30 -12.95 24.84
C PRO A 41 -0.50 -13.56 23.70
N PHE A 42 0.51 -12.82 23.20
CA PHE A 42 1.31 -13.24 22.05
C PHE A 42 2.83 -13.03 22.26
N GLY A 43 3.62 -13.98 21.74
CA GLY A 43 5.10 -13.93 21.77
C GLY A 43 5.73 -14.34 23.10
N LYS A 44 7.03 -14.07 23.23
CA LYS A 44 7.86 -14.44 24.41
C LYS A 44 7.60 -13.58 25.66
N GLY A 45 6.94 -12.43 25.51
CA GLY A 45 6.65 -11.50 26.60
C GLY A 45 5.18 -11.38 26.95
N ASP A 46 4.33 -12.28 26.45
CA ASP A 46 2.87 -12.28 26.69
C ASP A 46 2.18 -10.92 26.50
N ALA A 47 2.69 -10.16 25.53
CA ALA A 47 2.11 -8.88 25.17
C ALA A 47 0.69 -9.11 24.65
N VAL A 48 -0.25 -8.33 25.17
CA VAL A 48 -1.64 -8.37 24.69
C VAL A 48 -1.69 -7.82 23.28
N ARG A 49 -2.28 -8.59 22.37
CA ARG A 49 -2.48 -8.22 20.97
C ARG A 49 -3.92 -8.48 20.58
N ASN A 50 -4.41 -7.64 19.69
CA ASN A 50 -5.71 -7.84 19.06
C ASN A 50 -5.57 -8.87 17.94
N GLY A 51 -6.53 -9.79 17.89
CA GLY A 51 -6.64 -10.79 16.84
C GLY A 51 -8.10 -11.06 16.48
N TYR A 52 -8.30 -11.73 15.35
CA TYR A 52 -9.63 -12.05 14.84
C TYR A 52 -9.84 -13.55 14.80
N ILE A 53 -11.00 -13.99 15.26
CA ILE A 53 -11.38 -15.40 15.23
C ILE A 53 -11.72 -15.81 13.81
N ILE A 54 -11.02 -16.81 13.27
CA ILE A 54 -11.28 -17.34 11.93
C ILE A 54 -12.09 -18.64 11.92
N SER A 55 -12.02 -19.42 12.99
CA SER A 55 -12.76 -20.67 13.15
C SER A 55 -12.73 -21.12 14.61
N PHE A 56 -13.69 -21.97 14.97
CA PHE A 56 -13.70 -22.69 16.24
C PHE A 56 -13.37 -24.16 16.02
N SER A 57 -12.79 -24.79 17.02
CA SER A 57 -12.50 -26.22 17.05
C SER A 57 -12.81 -26.80 18.43
N GLU A 58 -13.19 -28.08 18.44
CA GLU A 58 -13.31 -28.88 19.68
C GLU A 58 -11.99 -29.59 20.01
N LYS A 59 -11.14 -29.81 19.01
CA LYS A 59 -9.85 -30.48 19.18
C LYS A 59 -8.73 -29.54 18.81
N THR A 60 -7.68 -29.59 19.59
CA THR A 60 -6.43 -28.88 19.34
C THR A 60 -5.36 -29.89 18.91
N GLU A 61 -4.59 -29.53 17.89
CA GLU A 61 -3.40 -30.29 17.49
C GLU A 61 -2.18 -29.99 18.39
N TYR A 62 -2.31 -28.97 19.25
CA TYR A 62 -1.28 -28.54 20.19
C TYR A 62 -1.56 -29.06 21.59
N ASP A 63 -0.50 -29.33 22.33
CA ASP A 63 -0.55 -29.72 23.74
C ASP A 63 -1.33 -28.68 24.56
N ALA A 64 -2.35 -29.13 25.28
CA ALA A 64 -3.24 -28.29 26.08
C ALA A 64 -2.48 -27.42 27.10
N SER A 65 -1.32 -27.88 27.59
CA SER A 65 -0.47 -27.14 28.52
C SER A 65 0.18 -25.88 27.91
N ARG A 66 0.25 -25.80 26.57
CA ARG A 66 0.87 -24.68 25.84
C ARG A 66 -0.15 -23.69 25.28
N ILE A 67 -1.44 -24.02 25.39
CA ILE A 67 -2.53 -23.20 24.88
C ILE A 67 -2.84 -22.12 25.90
N LYS A 68 -2.86 -20.88 25.44
CA LYS A 68 -3.24 -19.73 26.25
C LYS A 68 -4.73 -19.46 26.09
N GLU A 69 -5.33 -18.82 27.08
CA GLU A 69 -6.73 -18.40 27.03
C GLU A 69 -6.88 -17.02 26.38
N ILE A 70 -8.04 -16.80 25.78
CA ILE A 70 -8.48 -15.48 25.31
C ILE A 70 -8.74 -14.60 26.54
N ARG A 71 -8.14 -13.40 26.60
CA ARG A 71 -8.34 -12.49 27.73
C ARG A 71 -9.69 -11.83 27.75
N GLY A 72 -10.22 -11.50 26.56
CA GLY A 72 -11.48 -10.81 26.43
C GLY A 72 -11.84 -10.55 24.98
N ARG A 73 -13.08 -10.11 24.77
CA ARG A 73 -13.49 -9.48 23.52
C ARG A 73 -12.98 -8.05 23.52
N SER A 74 -12.35 -7.61 22.44
CA SER A 74 -11.95 -6.21 22.31
C SER A 74 -13.18 -5.39 21.95
N GLU A 75 -13.45 -4.33 22.72
CA GLU A 75 -14.58 -3.41 22.50
C GLU A 75 -14.27 -2.27 21.51
N GLY A 76 -13.03 -2.22 20.99
CA GLY A 76 -12.65 -1.22 19.98
C GLY A 76 -13.46 -1.38 18.70
N GLU A 77 -13.97 -0.25 18.19
CA GLU A 77 -14.78 -0.06 16.97
C GLU A 77 -14.63 -1.21 15.98
N LEU A 78 -15.76 -1.83 15.59
CA LEU A 78 -15.82 -2.86 14.55
C LEU A 78 -14.97 -2.41 13.35
N PRO A 79 -13.73 -2.89 13.25
CA PRO A 79 -12.83 -2.46 12.20
C PRO A 79 -13.32 -3.24 10.98
N VAL A 80 -13.40 -2.61 9.82
CA VAL A 80 -13.89 -3.19 8.56
C VAL A 80 -13.33 -4.61 8.32
N GLU A 81 -12.14 -4.86 8.84
CA GLU A 81 -11.45 -6.12 9.05
C GLU A 81 -12.31 -7.27 9.60
N ALA A 82 -13.17 -7.05 10.60
CA ALA A 82 -14.08 -8.09 11.13
C ALA A 82 -15.08 -8.57 10.07
N THR A 83 -15.63 -7.63 9.29
CA THR A 83 -16.51 -7.94 8.16
C THR A 83 -15.75 -8.69 7.07
N TYR A 84 -14.52 -8.29 6.78
CA TYR A 84 -13.65 -8.99 5.85
C TYR A 84 -13.30 -10.40 6.32
N VAL A 85 -12.99 -10.62 7.60
CA VAL A 85 -12.74 -11.96 8.15
C VAL A 85 -13.98 -12.84 8.05
N ARG A 86 -15.18 -12.30 8.32
CA ARG A 86 -16.45 -13.03 8.14
C ARG A 86 -16.67 -13.41 6.68
N LEU A 87 -16.41 -12.49 5.76
CA LEU A 87 -16.50 -12.73 4.32
C LEU A 87 -15.49 -13.81 3.89
N ALA A 88 -14.25 -13.75 4.35
CA ALA A 88 -13.25 -14.76 4.07
C ALA A 88 -13.64 -16.14 4.60
N ALA A 89 -14.20 -16.21 5.81
CA ALA A 89 -14.71 -17.45 6.38
C ALA A 89 -15.87 -18.03 5.56
N TRP A 90 -16.76 -17.17 5.05
CA TRP A 90 -17.82 -17.57 4.12
C TRP A 90 -17.23 -18.07 2.79
N MET A 91 -16.28 -17.36 2.18
CA MET A 91 -15.63 -17.75 0.92
C MET A 91 -14.90 -19.09 1.03
N ARG A 92 -14.24 -19.37 2.15
CA ARG A 92 -13.62 -20.68 2.41
C ARG A 92 -14.66 -21.80 2.41
N ARG A 93 -15.80 -21.58 3.07
CA ARG A 93 -16.87 -22.59 3.17
C ARG A 93 -17.56 -22.82 1.83
N GLU A 94 -17.83 -21.75 1.09
CA GLU A 94 -18.58 -21.82 -0.18
C GLU A 94 -17.71 -22.36 -1.32
N TYR A 95 -16.48 -21.87 -1.45
CA TYR A 95 -15.61 -22.18 -2.59
C TYR A 95 -14.52 -23.20 -2.29
N GLY A 96 -14.46 -23.76 -1.07
CA GLY A 96 -13.42 -24.71 -0.66
C GLY A 96 -12.00 -24.12 -0.68
N SER A 97 -11.87 -22.80 -0.73
CA SER A 97 -10.57 -22.13 -0.77
C SER A 97 -9.83 -22.23 0.57
N THR A 98 -8.52 -22.00 0.55
CA THR A 98 -7.77 -21.86 1.80
C THR A 98 -8.17 -20.56 2.51
N MET A 99 -8.20 -20.57 3.85
CA MET A 99 -8.52 -19.36 4.64
C MET A 99 -7.60 -18.19 4.26
N ILE A 100 -6.33 -18.48 3.97
CA ILE A 100 -5.36 -17.47 3.56
C ILE A 100 -5.68 -16.84 2.20
N GLN A 101 -6.09 -17.62 1.20
CA GLN A 101 -6.49 -17.09 -0.10
C GLN A 101 -7.71 -16.18 0.05
N ALA A 102 -8.71 -16.63 0.82
CA ALA A 102 -9.90 -15.85 1.09
C ALA A 102 -9.57 -14.52 1.79
N LEU A 103 -8.74 -14.54 2.83
CA LEU A 103 -8.29 -13.35 3.54
C LEU A 103 -7.49 -12.39 2.65
N ARG A 104 -6.59 -12.89 1.80
CA ARG A 104 -5.82 -12.07 0.85
C ARG A 104 -6.68 -11.37 -0.19
N CYS A 105 -7.84 -11.92 -0.52
CA CYS A 105 -8.78 -11.32 -1.48
C CYS A 105 -9.58 -10.17 -0.87
N VAL A 106 -9.97 -10.31 0.40
CA VAL A 106 -10.87 -9.34 1.07
C VAL A 106 -10.12 -8.26 1.82
N LEU A 107 -8.89 -8.53 2.26
CA LEU A 107 -8.07 -7.55 2.96
C LEU A 107 -7.23 -6.77 1.96
N PRO A 108 -7.30 -5.42 1.98
CA PRO A 108 -6.36 -4.59 1.24
C PRO A 108 -4.98 -4.75 1.91
N LEU A 109 -4.22 -5.75 1.46
CA LEU A 109 -2.81 -5.85 1.76
C LEU A 109 -2.16 -4.66 1.07
N HIS A 110 -1.99 -3.57 1.82
CA HIS A 110 -1.23 -2.42 1.41
C HIS A 110 0.20 -2.89 1.18
N GLN A 111 0.48 -3.41 -0.02
CA GLN A 111 1.81 -3.41 -0.54
C GLN A 111 2.19 -1.94 -0.56
N ARG A 112 3.00 -1.51 0.42
CA ARG A 112 3.66 -0.21 0.41
C ARG A 112 4.55 -0.19 -0.82
N LYS A 113 3.96 0.00 -1.99
CA LYS A 113 4.68 0.32 -3.21
C LYS A 113 5.32 1.65 -2.87
N LYS A 114 6.65 1.65 -2.81
CA LYS A 114 7.40 2.91 -2.70
C LYS A 114 6.83 3.84 -3.76
N GLY A 115 6.39 5.03 -3.35
CA GLY A 115 5.86 6.03 -4.27
C GLY A 115 6.80 6.17 -5.46
N LEU A 116 6.24 6.31 -6.65
CA LEU A 116 7.05 6.45 -7.86
C LEU A 116 7.84 7.75 -7.73
N LYS A 117 9.17 7.65 -7.68
CA LYS A 117 10.05 8.81 -7.62
C LYS A 117 10.63 9.06 -8.99
N HIS A 118 10.33 10.22 -9.56
CA HIS A 118 11.06 10.68 -10.73
C HIS A 118 12.35 11.35 -10.26
N LYS A 119 13.44 11.08 -10.99
CA LYS A 119 14.76 11.61 -10.68
C LYS A 119 15.16 12.55 -11.81
N TYR A 120 15.64 13.72 -11.44
CA TYR A 120 16.10 14.73 -12.38
C TYR A 120 17.51 15.19 -12.03
N LEU A 121 18.27 15.57 -13.06
CA LEU A 121 19.64 16.05 -12.96
C LEU A 121 19.66 17.52 -13.34
N SER A 122 20.18 18.37 -12.45
CA SER A 122 20.40 19.80 -12.68
C SER A 122 21.87 20.15 -12.48
N LEU A 123 22.38 21.07 -13.31
CA LEU A 123 23.76 21.53 -13.21
C LEU A 123 23.90 22.48 -12.02
N ARG A 124 24.91 22.28 -11.17
CA ARG A 124 25.20 23.19 -10.05
C ARG A 124 26.28 24.23 -10.37
N PHE A 125 27.22 23.86 -11.24
CA PHE A 125 28.34 24.73 -11.63
C PHE A 125 27.90 25.85 -12.56
N THR A 126 28.68 26.93 -12.58
CA THR A 126 28.57 27.94 -13.64
C THR A 126 28.99 27.35 -14.98
N GLU A 127 28.55 27.96 -16.08
CA GLU A 127 28.77 27.46 -17.44
C GLU A 127 30.27 27.28 -17.75
N GLU A 128 31.09 28.22 -17.31
CA GLU A 128 32.54 28.21 -17.54
C GLU A 128 33.23 27.09 -16.76
N GLU A 129 32.82 26.88 -15.51
CA GLU A 129 33.34 25.81 -14.65
C GLU A 129 32.92 24.43 -15.16
N ALA A 130 31.66 24.29 -15.60
CA ALA A 130 31.14 23.05 -16.16
C ALA A 130 31.82 22.68 -17.49
N ARG A 131 32.04 23.66 -18.38
CA ARG A 131 32.78 23.48 -19.64
C ARG A 131 34.24 23.10 -19.38
N SER A 132 34.92 23.81 -18.46
CA SER A 132 36.29 23.49 -18.06
C SER A 132 36.39 22.07 -17.49
N PHE A 133 35.43 21.67 -16.67
CA PHE A 133 35.39 20.35 -16.05
C PHE A 133 35.05 19.23 -17.05
N ALA A 134 34.18 19.50 -18.02
CA ALA A 134 33.89 18.58 -19.12
C ALA A 134 35.14 18.32 -19.98
N ASN A 135 35.89 19.37 -20.33
CA ASN A 135 37.15 19.25 -21.10
C ASN A 135 38.20 18.46 -20.33
N LYS A 136 38.46 18.82 -19.06
CA LYS A 136 39.38 18.07 -18.17
C LYS A 136 38.97 16.60 -17.98
N SER A 137 37.67 16.33 -17.97
CA SER A 137 37.16 14.95 -17.87
C SER A 137 37.38 14.17 -19.16
N SER A 138 37.23 14.81 -20.32
CA SER A 138 37.53 14.22 -21.64
C SER A 138 39.02 13.90 -21.79
N GLU A 139 39.89 14.83 -21.41
CA GLU A 139 41.36 14.67 -21.44
C GLU A 139 41.83 13.50 -20.57
N LYS A 140 41.17 13.25 -19.44
CA LYS A 140 41.47 12.13 -18.54
C LYS A 140 40.79 10.81 -18.94
N GLY A 141 40.17 10.75 -20.11
CA GLY A 141 39.49 9.55 -20.64
C GLY A 141 38.12 9.26 -20.00
N HIS A 142 37.55 10.19 -19.22
CA HIS A 142 36.22 10.06 -18.62
C HIS A 142 35.12 10.61 -19.55
N PHE A 143 35.02 10.07 -20.76
CA PHE A 143 34.09 10.53 -21.80
C PHE A 143 32.61 10.49 -21.36
N ALA A 144 32.23 9.56 -20.48
CA ALA A 144 30.86 9.49 -19.95
C ALA A 144 30.49 10.70 -19.08
N ARG A 145 31.45 11.28 -18.34
CA ARG A 145 31.22 12.49 -17.53
C ARG A 145 31.06 13.71 -18.44
N ALA A 146 31.92 13.83 -19.45
CA ALA A 146 31.84 14.90 -20.44
C ALA A 146 30.51 14.89 -21.20
N ARG A 147 30.00 13.71 -21.60
CA ARG A 147 28.69 13.58 -22.26
C ARG A 147 27.52 14.07 -21.40
N ILE A 148 27.52 13.76 -20.10
CA ILE A 148 26.47 14.26 -19.20
C ILE A 148 26.54 15.78 -19.07
N LEU A 149 27.74 16.32 -18.88
CA LEU A 149 27.94 17.76 -18.69
C LEU A 149 27.59 18.55 -19.95
N ASN A 150 27.98 18.07 -21.13
CA ASN A 150 27.60 18.68 -22.40
C ASN A 150 26.07 18.64 -22.60
N ALA A 151 25.43 17.50 -22.33
CA ALA A 151 23.97 17.41 -22.43
C ALA A 151 23.25 18.35 -21.44
N LEU A 152 23.80 18.57 -20.25
CA LEU A 152 23.28 19.53 -19.27
C LEU A 152 23.53 21.00 -19.70
N LEU A 153 24.63 21.27 -20.39
CA LEU A 153 24.92 22.59 -20.96
C LEU A 153 24.01 22.91 -22.16
N ASP A 154 23.72 21.91 -23.00
CA ASP A 154 22.81 22.03 -24.15
C ASP A 154 21.35 22.26 -23.72
N HIS A 155 20.95 21.69 -22.58
CA HIS A 155 19.60 21.79 -22.03
C HIS A 155 19.55 22.59 -20.72
N ARG A 156 20.11 23.81 -20.77
CA ARG A 156 20.34 24.74 -19.65
C ARG A 156 19.13 25.00 -18.74
N GLU A 157 17.93 25.07 -19.30
CA GLU A 157 16.72 25.49 -18.57
C GLU A 157 15.86 24.32 -18.08
N VAL A 158 16.13 23.11 -18.56
CA VAL A 158 15.29 21.94 -18.31
C VAL A 158 16.07 20.93 -17.47
N ARG A 159 15.51 20.57 -16.31
CA ARG A 159 16.07 19.49 -15.50
C ARG A 159 16.03 18.20 -16.31
N LEU A 160 17.17 17.55 -16.51
CA LEU A 160 17.25 16.37 -17.36
C LEU A 160 16.70 15.13 -16.62
N PRO A 161 15.71 14.42 -17.20
CA PRO A 161 15.22 13.18 -16.59
C PRO A 161 16.34 12.14 -16.50
N TYR A 162 16.41 11.43 -15.38
CA TYR A 162 17.38 10.36 -15.16
C TYR A 162 17.27 9.23 -16.21
N THR A 163 16.04 8.97 -16.69
CA THR A 163 15.79 8.02 -17.78
C THR A 163 16.47 8.43 -19.08
N PHE A 164 16.48 9.72 -19.42
CA PHE A 164 17.16 10.24 -20.60
C PHE A 164 18.68 9.99 -20.54
N VAL A 165 19.31 10.22 -19.38
CA VAL A 165 20.76 10.04 -19.22
C VAL A 165 21.15 8.56 -19.26
N THR A 166 20.36 7.69 -18.64
CA THR A 166 20.64 6.25 -18.63
C THR A 166 20.34 5.57 -19.96
N GLN A 167 19.25 5.93 -20.64
CA GLN A 167 18.81 5.26 -21.88
C GLN A 167 19.38 5.91 -23.14
N LYS A 168 19.31 7.25 -23.28
CA LYS A 168 19.73 7.94 -24.50
C LYS A 168 21.24 8.23 -24.52
N LEU A 169 21.80 8.66 -23.39
CA LEU A 169 23.24 8.91 -23.28
C LEU A 169 24.05 7.66 -22.92
N ASN A 170 23.38 6.56 -22.57
CA ASN A 170 23.98 5.28 -22.17
C ASN A 170 25.08 5.45 -21.11
N VAL A 171 24.75 6.17 -20.04
CA VAL A 171 25.67 6.39 -18.91
C VAL A 171 25.22 5.63 -17.68
N SER A 172 26.16 4.98 -17.00
CA SER A 172 25.88 4.18 -15.81
C SER A 172 25.59 5.05 -14.59
N ALA A 173 24.75 4.52 -13.69
CA ALA A 173 24.41 5.15 -12.42
C ALA A 173 25.63 5.51 -11.55
N SER A 174 26.73 4.76 -11.71
CA SER A 174 27.97 4.99 -10.96
C SER A 174 28.63 6.33 -11.33
N VAL A 175 28.62 6.67 -12.63
CA VAL A 175 29.17 7.94 -13.12
C VAL A 175 28.35 9.12 -12.61
N ILE A 176 27.02 8.98 -12.61
CA ILE A 176 26.09 9.99 -12.08
C ILE A 176 26.34 10.21 -10.59
N ARG A 177 26.40 9.14 -9.79
CA ARG A 177 26.72 9.22 -8.35
C ARG A 177 28.08 9.88 -8.11
N GLY A 178 29.07 9.58 -8.94
CA GLY A 178 30.39 10.22 -8.86
C GLY A 178 30.32 11.73 -9.07
N LEU A 179 29.54 12.21 -10.04
CA LEU A 179 29.37 13.65 -10.29
C LEU A 179 28.55 14.36 -9.21
N VAL A 180 27.58 13.66 -8.61
CA VAL A 180 26.81 14.17 -7.46
C VAL A 180 27.71 14.29 -6.23
N ASN A 181 28.53 13.28 -5.94
CA ASN A 181 29.48 13.31 -4.81
C ASN A 181 30.54 14.41 -4.96
N LEU A 182 30.95 14.70 -6.20
CA LEU A 182 31.87 15.80 -6.51
C LEU A 182 31.17 17.17 -6.49
N GLY A 183 29.85 17.23 -6.30
CA GLY A 183 29.08 18.47 -6.22
C GLY A 183 28.87 19.18 -7.56
N VAL A 184 29.18 18.53 -8.69
CA VAL A 184 29.07 19.12 -10.03
C VAL A 184 27.60 19.17 -10.50
N ILE A 185 26.83 18.15 -10.13
CA ILE A 185 25.43 17.96 -10.54
C ILE A 185 24.58 17.70 -9.29
N LEU A 186 23.38 18.26 -9.26
CA LEU A 186 22.37 17.99 -8.25
C LEU A 186 21.38 16.93 -8.74
N LEU A 187 21.11 15.94 -7.89
CA LEU A 187 20.07 14.94 -8.11
C LEU A 187 18.82 15.35 -7.34
N GLU A 188 17.79 15.76 -8.04
CA GLU A 188 16.49 16.09 -7.47
C GLU A 188 15.56 14.88 -7.57
N GLU A 189 14.92 14.52 -6.46
CA GLU A 189 13.89 13.49 -6.43
C GLU A 189 12.53 14.13 -6.23
N GLU A 190 11.64 13.94 -7.20
CA GLU A 190 10.25 14.39 -7.11
C GLU A 190 9.35 13.18 -6.89
N GLY A 191 8.58 13.22 -5.80
CA GLY A 191 7.60 12.19 -5.48
C GLY A 191 6.39 12.35 -6.39
N VAL A 192 6.19 11.42 -7.32
CA VAL A 192 5.00 11.38 -8.15
C VAL A 192 3.96 10.52 -7.43
N TYR A 193 2.94 11.18 -6.92
CA TYR A 193 1.73 10.50 -6.50
C TYR A 193 0.90 10.18 -7.74
N ARG A 194 0.48 8.92 -7.88
CA ARG A 194 -0.45 8.56 -8.94
C ARG A 194 -1.84 8.96 -8.49
N ASP A 195 -2.35 10.02 -9.10
CA ASP A 195 -3.74 10.38 -8.99
C ASP A 195 -4.45 9.93 -10.28
N PRO A 196 -5.17 8.79 -10.26
CA PRO A 196 -5.86 8.29 -11.44
C PRO A 196 -6.95 9.26 -11.94
N VAL A 197 -7.46 10.15 -11.08
CA VAL A 197 -8.44 11.16 -11.46
C VAL A 197 -7.72 12.31 -12.17
N ALA A 198 -6.68 12.88 -11.56
CA ALA A 198 -5.91 13.96 -12.17
C ALA A 198 -5.21 13.54 -13.47
N ASP A 199 -4.66 12.32 -13.54
CA ASP A 199 -4.05 11.76 -14.75
C ASP A 199 -5.10 11.61 -15.89
N ALA A 200 -6.34 11.26 -15.55
CA ALA A 200 -7.44 11.18 -16.52
C ALA A 200 -7.86 12.58 -17.02
N VAL A 201 -7.94 13.57 -16.11
CA VAL A 201 -8.19 14.99 -16.44
C VAL A 201 -7.14 15.52 -17.42
N GLN A 202 -5.86 15.23 -17.17
CA GLN A 202 -4.75 15.75 -17.96
C GLN A 202 -4.71 15.14 -19.38
N ARG A 203 -5.09 13.87 -19.55
CA ARG A 203 -5.20 13.20 -20.86
C ARG A 203 -6.32 13.76 -21.74
N VAL A 204 -7.37 14.33 -21.15
CA VAL A 204 -8.50 14.95 -21.86
C VAL A 204 -8.27 16.45 -22.10
N GLY A 205 -7.03 16.94 -21.92
CA GLY A 205 -6.68 18.34 -22.20
C GLY A 205 -7.02 19.31 -21.06
N GLY A 206 -7.06 18.83 -19.81
CA GLY A 206 -7.27 19.67 -18.62
C GLY A 206 -8.73 19.82 -18.20
N GLU A 207 -9.66 19.15 -18.88
CA GLU A 207 -11.05 19.08 -18.42
C GLU A 207 -11.25 17.92 -17.44
N ALA A 208 -11.83 18.22 -16.27
CA ALA A 208 -12.11 17.18 -15.30
C ALA A 208 -12.99 16.09 -15.90
N PHE A 209 -12.53 14.84 -15.85
CA PHE A 209 -13.24 13.67 -16.37
C PHE A 209 -14.65 13.54 -15.75
N CYS A 210 -14.81 14.06 -14.53
CA CYS A 210 -16.09 14.33 -13.89
C CYS A 210 -16.08 15.76 -13.36
N LYS A 211 -16.48 16.75 -14.17
CA LYS A 211 -17.03 17.98 -13.60
C LYS A 211 -18.31 17.55 -12.89
N PRO A 212 -18.52 17.84 -11.59
CA PRO A 212 -19.86 17.67 -11.01
C PRO A 212 -20.78 18.54 -11.86
N SER A 213 -21.64 17.92 -12.66
CA SER A 213 -22.66 18.64 -13.39
C SER A 213 -23.54 19.27 -12.33
N GLN A 214 -23.49 20.61 -12.22
CA GLN A 214 -24.49 21.34 -11.42
C GLN A 214 -25.88 21.25 -12.06
N GLU A 215 -25.96 20.76 -13.30
CA GLU A 215 -27.20 20.37 -13.95
C GLU A 215 -27.70 19.06 -13.32
N GLU A 216 -28.83 19.16 -12.61
CA GLU A 216 -29.64 18.00 -12.25
C GLU A 216 -29.99 17.26 -13.54
N LEU A 217 -29.50 16.03 -13.67
CA LEU A 217 -29.86 15.16 -14.79
C LEU A 217 -31.39 15.08 -14.85
N PRO A 218 -32.02 15.20 -16.03
CA PRO A 218 -33.46 15.00 -16.16
C PRO A 218 -33.77 13.52 -15.90
N LEU A 219 -34.12 13.21 -14.66
CA LEU A 219 -34.45 11.86 -14.22
C LEU A 219 -35.89 11.54 -14.61
N SER A 220 -36.12 10.30 -15.03
CA SER A 220 -37.49 9.80 -15.14
C SER A 220 -38.16 9.74 -13.76
N SER A 221 -39.49 9.69 -13.74
CA SER A 221 -40.25 9.53 -12.49
C SER A 221 -39.84 8.27 -11.72
N GLU A 222 -39.52 7.18 -12.43
CA GLU A 222 -39.06 5.92 -11.85
C GLU A 222 -37.64 6.05 -11.27
N GLN A 223 -36.71 6.67 -11.99
CA GLN A 223 -35.34 6.89 -11.53
C GLN A 223 -35.32 7.77 -10.27
N SER A 224 -36.14 8.82 -10.25
CA SER A 224 -36.28 9.71 -9.08
C SER A 224 -36.81 8.98 -7.86
N LEU A 225 -37.77 8.07 -8.04
CA LEU A 225 -38.31 7.25 -6.96
C LEU A 225 -37.25 6.28 -6.41
N ILE A 226 -36.50 5.63 -7.28
CA ILE A 226 -35.41 4.71 -6.89
C ILE A 226 -34.33 5.46 -6.11
N ILE A 227 -33.90 6.63 -6.59
CA ILE A 227 -32.90 7.45 -5.90
C ILE A 227 -33.39 7.85 -4.51
N LYS A 228 -34.62 8.35 -4.39
CA LYS A 228 -35.20 8.72 -3.09
C LYS A 228 -35.24 7.53 -2.14
N LYS A 229 -35.61 6.35 -2.63
CA LYS A 229 -35.64 5.13 -1.83
C LYS A 229 -34.24 4.74 -1.34
N VAL A 230 -33.25 4.75 -2.23
CA VAL A 230 -31.85 4.41 -1.88
C VAL A 230 -31.26 5.42 -0.89
N LEU A 231 -31.53 6.72 -1.06
CA LEU A 231 -31.06 7.76 -0.15
C LEU A 231 -31.73 7.64 1.22
N GLN A 232 -33.03 7.38 1.27
CA GLN A 232 -33.74 7.15 2.53
C GLN A 232 -33.16 5.93 3.28
N ASP A 233 -32.93 4.81 2.58
CA ASP A 233 -32.32 3.61 3.17
C ASP A 233 -30.86 3.84 3.65
N TYR A 234 -30.17 4.84 3.11
CA TYR A 234 -28.79 5.18 3.48
C TYR A 234 -28.74 6.07 4.73
N ASP A 235 -29.63 7.06 4.83
CA ASP A 235 -29.69 8.00 5.95
C ASP A 235 -30.29 7.38 7.23
N GLU A 236 -31.03 6.27 7.11
CA GLU A 236 -31.63 5.54 8.24
C GLU A 236 -30.69 4.50 8.91
N LYS A 237 -29.45 4.33 8.43
CA LYS A 237 -28.44 3.39 8.97
C LYS A 237 -27.33 4.08 9.76
#